data_AF-A0A0F9ITZ9-F1
#
_entry.id   AF-A0A0F9ITZ9-F1
#
_cell.length_a   1.000
_cell.length_b   1.000
_cell.length_c   1.000
_cell.angle_alpha   90.00
_cell.angle_beta   90.00
_cell.angle_gamma   90.00
#
_symmetry.space_group_name_H-M   'P 1'
#
loop_
_entity.id
_entity.type
_entity.pdbx_description
1 polymer ?
#
loop_
_entity_poly.entity_id
_entity_poly.type
_entity_poly.pdbx_seq_one_letter_code
_entity_poly.pdbx_strand_id
1 'polypeptide(L)'
;MNENVAPWLFDGHIHCRPFTKSAFSGVKQTIKRAKDKGLSGISILAKDAIESKRSYEDMLDMFGDLGVKLFPGSEISTTHGPVLVYGVLIDVDLTFDQNVEICSLVDFS
;
A
#
# COMPACT_ATOMS: atom_id res chain seq x y z
N MET A 1 24.71 -3.49 -24.70
CA MET A 1 24.51 -4.44 -23.59
C MET A 1 23.03 -4.37 -23.24
N ASN A 2 22.25 -5.40 -23.59
CA ASN A 2 20.85 -5.49 -23.16
C ASN A 2 20.86 -6.15 -21.79
N GLU A 3 20.81 -5.33 -20.75
CA GLU A 3 20.67 -5.82 -19.39
C GLU A 3 19.28 -6.44 -19.26
N ASN A 4 19.23 -7.75 -19.04
CA ASN A 4 18.04 -8.46 -18.62
C ASN A 4 17.62 -7.91 -17.25
N VAL A 5 16.86 -6.81 -17.25
CA VAL A 5 16.17 -6.36 -16.04
C VAL A 5 15.10 -7.40 -15.77
N ALA A 6 15.29 -8.21 -14.74
CA ALA A 6 14.26 -9.14 -14.29
C ALA A 6 12.96 -8.34 -14.06
N PRO A 7 11.81 -8.82 -14.57
CA PRO A 7 10.56 -8.10 -14.41
C PRO A 7 10.28 -7.90 -12.92
N TRP A 8 10.00 -6.66 -12.54
CA TRP A 8 9.62 -6.32 -11.18
C TRP A 8 8.26 -6.98 -10.91
N LEU A 9 8.25 -7.98 -10.04
CA LEU A 9 7.02 -8.71 -9.70
C LEU A 9 6.38 -8.06 -8.48
N PHE A 10 5.22 -7.46 -8.68
CA PHE A 10 4.55 -6.63 -7.69
C PHE A 10 3.16 -7.15 -7.36
N ASP A 11 2.80 -7.14 -6.07
CA ASP A 11 1.42 -7.39 -5.62
C ASP A 11 0.84 -6.08 -5.08
N GLY A 12 -0.13 -5.52 -5.80
CA GLY A 12 -0.70 -4.21 -5.52
C GLY A 12 -1.86 -4.20 -4.53
N HIS A 13 -2.32 -5.35 -4.04
CA HIS A 13 -3.51 -5.39 -3.18
C HIS A 13 -3.35 -6.43 -2.07
N ILE A 14 -2.74 -6.02 -0.97
CA ILE A 14 -2.58 -6.87 0.21
C ILE A 14 -3.21 -6.23 1.45
N HIS A 15 -3.92 -7.07 2.21
CA HIS A 15 -4.36 -6.76 3.56
C HIS A 15 -3.51 -7.48 4.61
N CYS A 16 -3.14 -6.77 5.67
CA CYS A 16 -2.47 -7.37 6.82
C CYS A 16 -2.87 -6.66 8.13
N ARG A 17 -2.66 -7.33 9.26
CA ARG A 17 -2.80 -6.71 10.58
C ARG A 17 -1.58 -5.84 10.89
N PRO A 18 -1.76 -4.66 11.51
CA PRO A 18 -3.03 -4.15 12.10
C PRO A 18 -3.95 -3.38 11.14
N PHE A 19 -3.51 -3.09 9.91
CA PHE A 19 -4.17 -2.15 8.99
C PHE A 19 -5.50 -2.64 8.40
N THR A 20 -5.81 -3.93 8.52
CA THR A 20 -7.11 -4.50 8.18
C THR A 20 -7.49 -5.55 9.21
N LYS A 21 -8.56 -5.32 9.98
CA LYS A 21 -8.97 -6.20 11.10
C LYS A 21 -9.31 -7.63 10.65
N SER A 22 -9.92 -7.78 9.48
CA SER A 22 -10.27 -9.07 8.89
C SER A 22 -9.08 -9.81 8.29
N ALA A 23 -7.91 -9.17 8.15
CA ALA A 23 -6.73 -9.84 7.62
C ALA A 23 -6.25 -10.93 8.58
N PHE A 24 -5.86 -12.06 7.98
CA PHE A 24 -5.38 -13.22 8.73
C PHE A 24 -3.89 -13.12 9.11
N SER A 25 -3.11 -12.37 8.34
CA SER A 25 -1.64 -12.31 8.48
C SER A 25 -1.18 -10.97 9.03
N GLY A 26 -0.22 -11.01 9.96
CA GLY A 26 0.50 -9.81 10.40
C GLY A 26 1.61 -9.43 9.43
N VAL A 27 2.14 -8.21 9.56
CA VAL A 27 3.19 -7.64 8.71
C VAL A 27 4.33 -8.63 8.39
N LYS A 28 4.99 -9.20 9.42
CA LYS A 28 6.13 -10.11 9.23
C LYS A 28 5.79 -11.33 8.37
N GLN A 29 4.60 -11.91 8.55
CA GLN A 29 4.15 -13.08 7.80
C GLN A 29 3.85 -12.71 6.34
N THR A 30 3.22 -11.56 6.12
CA THR A 30 2.93 -11.04 4.79
C THR A 30 4.21 -10.82 3.99
N ILE A 31 5.20 -10.18 4.60
CA ILE A 31 6.51 -9.94 3.98
C ILE A 31 7.24 -11.25 3.69
N LYS A 32 7.24 -12.19 4.64
CA LYS A 32 7.85 -13.51 4.41
C LYS A 32 7.22 -14.19 3.19
N ARG A 33 5.89 -14.18 3.08
CA ARG A 33 5.18 -14.74 1.93
C ARG A 33 5.52 -14.03 0.62
N ALA A 34 5.67 -12.71 0.64
CA ALA A 34 6.09 -11.94 -0.53
C ALA A 34 7.48 -12.35 -1.00
N LYS A 35 8.44 -12.51 -0.08
CA LYS A 35 9.78 -13.03 -0.38
C LYS A 35 9.76 -14.44 -0.92
N ASP A 36 9.03 -15.35 -0.26
CA ASP A 36 8.94 -16.76 -0.66
C ASP A 36 8.37 -16.90 -2.08
N LYS A 37 7.55 -15.94 -2.52
CA LYS A 37 6.99 -15.84 -3.88
C LYS A 37 7.90 -15.11 -4.89
N GLY A 38 9.05 -14.58 -4.45
CA GLY A 38 9.95 -13.80 -5.30
C GLY A 38 9.42 -12.43 -5.70
N LEU A 39 8.52 -11.82 -4.91
CA LEU A 39 8.01 -10.47 -5.18
C LEU A 39 9.12 -9.42 -4.94
N SER A 40 9.24 -8.48 -5.87
CA SER A 40 10.11 -7.31 -5.77
C SER A 40 9.51 -6.21 -4.88
N GLY A 41 8.18 -6.19 -4.76
CA GLY A 41 7.47 -5.25 -3.92
C GLY A 41 6.03 -5.65 -3.64
N ILE A 42 5.44 -5.01 -2.63
CA ILE A 42 4.04 -5.16 -2.26
C ILE A 42 3.42 -3.81 -1.91
N SER A 43 2.10 -3.72 -2.09
CA SER A 43 1.30 -2.64 -1.51
C SER A 43 0.36 -3.17 -0.43
N ILE A 44 0.41 -2.52 0.73
CA ILE A 44 -0.48 -2.81 1.85
C ILE A 44 -1.54 -1.73 1.90
N LEU A 45 -2.79 -2.15 1.79
CA LEU A 45 -3.95 -1.26 1.76
C LEU A 45 -4.64 -1.30 3.11
N ALA A 46 -4.50 -0.22 3.87
CA ALA A 46 -5.28 0.00 5.08
C ALA A 46 -6.76 0.13 4.70
N LYS A 47 -7.63 -0.53 5.46
CA LYS A 47 -9.07 -0.46 5.20
C LYS A 47 -9.61 0.87 5.71
N ASP A 48 -10.26 1.62 4.83
CA ASP A 48 -10.90 2.91 5.12
C ASP A 48 -9.93 4.00 5.61
N ALA A 49 -8.73 4.03 5.01
CA ALA A 49 -7.65 5.00 5.15
C ALA A 49 -6.58 4.72 6.22
N ILE A 50 -5.38 5.24 5.96
CA ILE A 50 -4.34 5.40 6.98
C ILE A 50 -4.69 6.67 7.77
N GLU A 51 -5.15 6.49 9.01
CA GLU A 51 -5.76 7.55 9.82
C GLU A 51 -4.81 8.69 10.21
N SER A 52 -3.48 8.50 10.08
CA SER A 52 -2.51 9.54 10.44
C SER A 52 -1.14 9.35 9.80
N LYS A 53 -0.36 10.45 9.73
CA LYS A 53 1.06 10.46 9.33
C LYS A 53 1.87 9.44 10.13
N ARG A 54 1.61 9.38 11.44
CA ARG A 54 2.24 8.41 12.34
C ARG A 54 1.92 6.97 11.95
N SER A 55 0.69 6.65 11.57
CA SER A 55 0.31 5.29 11.14
C SER A 55 0.97 4.88 9.82
N TYR A 56 1.26 5.85 8.94
CA TYR A 56 2.03 5.64 7.72
C TYR A 56 3.51 5.42 8.03
N GLU A 57 4.09 6.24 8.90
CA GLU A 57 5.48 6.08 9.38
C GLU A 57 5.65 4.75 10.10
N ASP A 58 4.73 4.37 10.99
CA ASP A 58 4.70 3.05 11.64
C ASP A 58 4.64 1.93 10.59
N MET A 59 3.86 2.10 9.52
CA MET A 59 3.82 1.15 8.41
C MET A 59 5.15 1.09 7.66
N LEU A 60 5.85 2.20 7.45
CA LEU A 60 7.17 2.18 6.82
C LEU A 60 8.21 1.53 7.73
N ASP A 61 8.25 1.89 9.01
CA ASP A 61 9.19 1.39 10.01
C ASP A 61 9.04 -0.12 10.22
N MET A 62 7.81 -0.64 10.25
CA MET A 62 7.55 -2.07 10.36
C MET A 62 8.08 -2.89 9.17
N PHE A 63 8.41 -2.23 8.06
CA PHE A 63 8.86 -2.85 6.81
C PHE A 63 10.30 -2.46 6.43
N GLY A 64 10.90 -1.48 7.12
CA GLY A 64 12.13 -0.77 6.74
C GLY A 64 13.36 -1.63 6.45
N ASP A 65 13.45 -2.84 7.00
CA ASP A 65 14.65 -3.68 6.88
C ASP A 65 14.45 -4.97 6.08
N LEU A 66 13.29 -5.12 5.43
CA LEU A 66 12.85 -6.43 5.01
C LEU A 66 13.01 -6.72 3.52
N GLY A 67 13.76 -5.94 2.74
CA GLY A 67 14.24 -6.34 1.40
C GLY A 67 13.15 -6.60 0.34
N VAL A 68 11.90 -6.21 0.60
CA VAL A 68 10.80 -6.14 -0.35
C VAL A 68 10.33 -4.69 -0.34
N LYS A 69 10.19 -4.04 -1.50
CA LYS A 69 9.71 -2.65 -1.53
C LYS A 69 8.28 -2.57 -1.02
N LEU A 70 8.01 -1.69 -0.07
CA LEU A 70 6.67 -1.40 0.40
C LEU A 70 6.14 -0.13 -0.27
N PHE A 71 4.90 -0.22 -0.76
CA PHE A 71 4.11 0.94 -1.18
C PHE A 71 2.86 1.02 -0.31
N PRO A 72 2.86 1.86 0.73
CA PRO A 72 1.66 2.05 1.55
C PRO A 72 0.52 2.63 0.71
N GLY A 73 -0.69 2.18 1.01
CA GLY A 73 -1.90 2.68 0.37
C GLY A 73 -3.14 2.46 1.25
N SER A 74 -4.29 2.80 0.70
CA SER A 74 -5.59 2.66 1.35
C SER A 74 -6.59 2.05 0.40
N GLU A 75 -7.43 1.15 0.93
CA GLU A 75 -8.63 0.70 0.24
C GLU A 75 -9.82 1.44 0.85
N ILE A 76 -10.40 2.37 0.09
CA ILE A 76 -11.53 3.19 0.50
C ILE A 76 -12.82 2.50 0.03
N SER A 77 -13.71 2.20 0.97
CA SER A 77 -15.02 1.65 0.63
C SER A 77 -15.92 2.76 0.05
N THR A 78 -16.45 2.55 -1.16
CA THR A 78 -17.43 3.45 -1.77
C THR A 78 -18.74 2.71 -2.07
N THR A 79 -19.80 3.47 -2.39
CA THR A 79 -21.08 2.92 -2.86
C THR A 79 -20.98 2.16 -4.18
N HIS A 80 -19.90 2.39 -4.95
CA HIS A 80 -19.64 1.76 -6.25
C HIS A 80 -18.61 0.62 -6.15
N GLY A 81 -18.12 0.31 -4.95
CA GLY A 81 -17.08 -0.69 -4.71
C GLY A 81 -15.82 -0.11 -4.07
N PRO A 82 -14.85 -0.96 -3.71
CA PRO A 82 -13.59 -0.49 -3.13
C PRO A 82 -12.72 0.24 -4.15
N VAL A 83 -12.11 1.34 -3.72
CA VAL A 83 -11.12 2.11 -4.49
C VAL A 83 -9.76 1.99 -3.84
N LEU A 84 -8.73 1.65 -4.62
CA LEU A 84 -7.36 1.51 -4.14
C LEU A 84 -6.61 2.83 -4.40
N VAL A 85 -6.09 3.42 -3.33
CA VAL A 85 -5.36 4.68 -3.36
C VAL A 85 -3.92 4.42 -2.94
N TYR A 86 -2.98 4.83 -3.80
CA TYR A 86 -1.55 4.63 -3.61
C TYR A 86 -0.82 5.97 -3.51
N GLY A 87 0.31 6.01 -2.82
CA GLY A 87 1.22 7.16 -2.86
C GLY A 87 0.69 8.44 -2.20
N VAL A 88 -0.33 8.33 -1.34
CA VAL A 88 -0.82 9.48 -0.56
C VAL A 88 0.24 9.84 0.48
N LEU A 89 1.06 10.84 0.15
CA LEU A 89 1.85 11.54 1.15
C LEU A 89 0.87 12.23 2.08
N ILE A 90 0.91 11.87 3.38
CA ILE A 90 0.03 12.43 4.39
C ILE A 90 0.45 13.87 4.64
N ASP A 91 -0.06 14.75 3.79
CA ASP A 91 -0.12 16.21 3.99
C ASP A 91 -1.41 16.80 3.39
N VAL A 92 -2.38 15.94 3.07
CA VAL A 92 -3.68 16.35 2.53
C VAL A 92 -4.76 16.04 3.56
N ASP A 93 -5.35 17.10 4.09
CA ASP A 93 -6.53 17.09 4.95
C ASP A 93 -7.72 16.59 4.09
N LEU A 94 -7.84 15.28 3.91
CA LEU A 94 -8.88 14.65 3.10
C LEU A 94 -10.17 14.56 3.92
N THR A 95 -10.88 15.67 4.05
CA THR A 95 -12.31 15.64 4.33
C THR A 95 -13.02 15.13 3.08
N PHE A 96 -13.33 13.84 3.07
CA PHE A 96 -14.11 13.21 1.99
C PHE A 96 -15.57 13.71 2.06
N ASP A 97 -15.86 14.80 1.35
CA ASP A 97 -17.22 15.08 0.91
C ASP A 97 -17.56 14.12 -0.24
N GLN A 98 -18.82 13.67 -0.33
CA GLN A 98 -19.24 12.49 -1.11
C GLN A 98 -19.17 12.66 -2.65
N ASN A 99 -18.43 13.65 -3.15
CA ASN A 99 -18.43 14.09 -4.55
C ASN A 99 -17.02 14.30 -5.16
N VAL A 100 -15.95 13.74 -4.61
CA VAL A 100 -14.58 14.01 -5.12
C VAL A 100 -14.14 13.00 -6.19
N GLU A 101 -13.84 13.52 -7.39
CA GLU A 101 -13.06 12.87 -8.45
C GLU A 101 -11.58 12.74 -8.03
N ILE A 102 -11.02 11.54 -8.15
CA ILE A 102 -9.60 11.29 -7.88
C ILE A 102 -8.78 11.73 -9.10
N CYS A 103 -8.07 12.86 -8.97
CA CYS A 103 -6.99 13.21 -9.87
C CYS A 103 -5.76 12.36 -9.54
N SER A 104 -5.47 11.34 -10.36
CA SER A 104 -4.18 10.65 -10.34
C SER A 104 -3.10 11.59 -10.85
N LEU A 105 -2.32 12.18 -9.94
CA LEU A 105 -1.04 12.79 -10.30
C LEU A 105 0.04 11.72 -10.15
N VAL A 106 0.36 11.06 -11.26
CA VAL A 106 1.65 10.39 -11.40
C VAL A 106 2.38 11.11 -12.52
N ASP A 107 3.22 12.07 -12.14
CA ASP A 107 4.20 12.66 -13.04
C ASP A 107 5.42 11.73 -13.06
N PHE A 108 5.67 11.10 -14.21
CA PHE A 108 6.90 10.35 -14.47
C PHE A 108 7.83 11.26 -15.28
N SER A 109 8.39 12.27 -14.62
CA SER A 109 9.49 13.10 -15.16
C SER A 109 10.81 12.74 -14.50
#